data_AF-A0A699WZ41-F1
#
_entry.id   AF-A0A699WZ41-F1
#
_cell.length_a   1.000
_cell.length_b   1.000
_cell.length_c   1.000
_cell.angle_alpha   90.00
_cell.angle_beta   90.00
_cell.angle_gamma   90.00
#
_symmetry.space_group_name_H-M   'P 1'
#
loop_
_entity.id
_entity.type
_entity.pdbx_description
1 polymer ?
#
loop_
_entity_poly.entity_id
_entity_poly.type
_entity_poly.pdbx_seq_one_letter_code
_entity_poly.pdbx_strand_id
1 'polypeptide(L)'
;AKKLQEELDKEHKEAYKQIDWNATLDHVQSKEPQYIKRYHGIKKKPQSESKARKNMISYLKNTEGYKMEFFKGKTYDQILPIFQARFDANTKFLFKTREEMEKEDEEIIKSINETP
;
A
#
# COMPACT_ATOMS: atom_id res chain seq x y z
N ALA A 1 25.65 -8.16 34.65
CA ALA A 1 25.38 -7.87 33.23
C ALA A 1 24.78 -9.08 32.50
N LYS A 2 25.49 -10.21 32.32
CA LYS A 2 24.97 -11.38 31.57
C LYS A 2 23.63 -11.94 32.05
N LYS A 3 23.41 -11.97 33.37
CA LYS A 3 22.18 -12.50 33.98
C LYS A 3 20.90 -11.68 33.66
N LEU A 4 21.03 -10.35 33.54
CA LEU A 4 19.93 -9.45 33.18
C LEU A 4 19.56 -9.56 31.70
N GLN A 5 20.57 -9.74 30.83
CA GLN A 5 20.33 -9.96 29.41
C GLN A 5 19.60 -11.29 29.16
N GLU A 6 20.00 -12.34 29.87
CA GLU A 6 19.40 -13.68 29.75
C GLU A 6 17.96 -13.73 30.29
N GLU A 7 17.65 -12.89 31.29
CA GLU A 7 16.31 -12.75 31.86
C GLU A 7 15.38 -11.93 30.93
N LEU A 8 15.88 -10.82 30.36
CA LEU A 8 15.18 -10.04 29.31
C LEU A 8 14.93 -10.87 28.05
N ASP A 9 15.91 -11.65 27.60
CA ASP A 9 15.78 -12.51 26.41
C ASP A 9 14.74 -13.61 26.65
N LYS A 10 14.59 -14.09 27.89
CA LYS A 10 13.60 -15.10 28.28
C LYS A 10 12.19 -14.51 28.40
N GLU A 11 12.05 -13.32 28.98
CA GLU A 11 10.79 -12.56 29.04
C GLU A 11 10.27 -12.23 27.62
N HIS A 12 11.15 -11.77 26.73
CA HIS A 12 10.81 -11.54 25.31
C HIS A 12 10.32 -12.81 24.61
N LYS A 13 10.92 -13.97 24.94
CA LYS A 13 10.55 -15.27 24.36
C LYS A 13 9.19 -15.77 24.86
N GLU A 14 8.84 -15.47 26.10
CA GLU A 14 7.52 -15.79 26.66
C GLU A 14 6.43 -14.84 26.16
N ALA A 15 6.74 -13.56 26.00
CA ALA A 15 5.84 -12.58 25.38
C ALA A 15 5.45 -13.00 23.96
N TYR A 16 6.41 -13.48 23.15
CA TYR A 16 6.18 -13.96 21.78
C TYR A 16 5.20 -15.14 21.66
N LYS A 17 5.02 -15.93 22.73
CA LYS A 17 4.08 -17.08 22.75
C LYS A 17 2.66 -16.70 23.16
N GLN A 18 2.47 -15.53 23.77
CA GLN A 18 1.16 -15.05 24.23
C GLN A 18 0.50 -14.08 23.24
N ILE A 19 1.18 -13.75 22.14
CA ILE A 19 0.61 -12.91 21.08
C ILE A 19 -0.46 -13.72 20.35
N ASP A 20 -1.71 -13.26 20.45
CA ASP A 20 -2.78 -13.72 19.57
C ASP A 20 -2.46 -13.24 18.15
N TRP A 21 -1.87 -14.16 17.38
CA TRP A 21 -1.49 -13.92 15.99
C TRP A 21 -2.69 -13.55 15.11
N ASN A 22 -3.91 -13.96 15.45
CA ASN A 22 -5.11 -13.58 14.73
C ASN A 22 -5.51 -12.12 15.04
N ALA A 23 -5.46 -11.71 16.31
CA ALA A 23 -5.69 -10.31 16.68
C ALA A 23 -4.65 -9.37 16.07
N THR A 24 -3.41 -9.82 15.95
CA THR A 24 -2.31 -9.06 15.32
C THR A 24 -2.50 -8.93 13.81
N LEU A 25 -2.95 -10.01 13.15
CA LEU A 25 -3.29 -10.01 11.73
C LEU A 25 -4.51 -9.13 11.44
N ASP A 26 -5.55 -9.17 12.28
CA ASP A 26 -6.73 -8.31 12.19
C ASP A 26 -6.39 -6.83 12.42
N HIS A 27 -5.44 -6.53 13.32
CA HIS A 27 -4.90 -5.17 13.49
C HIS A 27 -4.15 -4.70 12.23
N VAL A 28 -3.37 -5.57 11.60
CA VAL A 28 -2.69 -5.28 10.32
C VAL A 28 -3.70 -5.12 9.17
N GLN A 29 -4.76 -5.94 9.11
CA GLN A 29 -5.82 -5.88 8.09
C GLN A 29 -6.82 -4.73 8.30
N SER A 30 -6.99 -4.26 9.53
CA SER A 30 -7.79 -3.06 9.86
C SER A 30 -6.99 -1.77 9.64
N LYS A 31 -5.67 -1.82 9.80
CA LYS A 31 -4.73 -0.78 9.36
C LYS A 31 -4.43 -0.80 7.87
N GLU A 32 -4.82 -1.87 7.17
CA GLU A 32 -4.69 -1.97 5.73
C GLU A 32 -5.48 -0.81 5.10
N PRO A 33 -4.80 0.16 4.47
CA PRO A 33 -5.44 1.39 4.01
C PRO A 33 -6.64 1.05 3.14
N GLN A 34 -7.76 1.78 3.28
CA GLN A 34 -8.98 1.54 2.48
C GLN A 34 -8.71 1.42 0.98
N TYR A 35 -7.63 2.03 0.48
CA TYR A 35 -7.20 1.90 -0.92
C TYR A 35 -6.80 0.47 -1.30
N ILE A 36 -6.23 -0.35 -0.41
CA ILE A 36 -5.81 -1.73 -0.70
C ILE A 36 -7.04 -2.65 -0.85
N LYS A 37 -8.06 -2.46 -0.03
CA LYS A 37 -9.36 -3.15 -0.17
C LYS A 37 -10.07 -2.74 -1.48
N ARG A 38 -10.04 -1.44 -1.82
CA ARG A 38 -10.53 -0.95 -3.13
C ARG A 38 -9.72 -1.53 -4.29
N TYR A 39 -8.40 -1.63 -4.15
CA TYR A 39 -7.50 -2.16 -5.16
C TYR A 39 -7.74 -3.65 -5.41
N HIS A 40 -7.95 -4.46 -4.37
CA HIS A 40 -8.36 -5.87 -4.50
C HIS A 40 -9.73 -6.01 -5.18
N GLY A 41 -10.68 -5.11 -4.88
CA GLY A 41 -11.97 -5.04 -5.58
C GLY A 41 -11.84 -4.70 -7.08
N ILE A 42 -10.91 -3.81 -7.44
CA ILE A 42 -10.59 -3.44 -8.82
C ILE A 42 -9.81 -4.56 -9.52
N LYS A 43 -8.99 -5.33 -8.79
CA LYS A 43 -8.27 -6.51 -9.30
C LYS A 43 -9.18 -7.70 -9.61
N LYS A 44 -10.44 -7.73 -9.16
CA LYS A 44 -11.42 -8.70 -9.69
C LYS A 44 -11.52 -8.50 -11.20
N LYS A 45 -11.23 -9.57 -11.95
CA LYS A 45 -11.14 -9.56 -13.41
C LYS A 45 -12.36 -8.85 -14.02
N PRO A 46 -12.15 -7.83 -14.87
CA PRO A 46 -13.26 -7.21 -15.58
C PRO A 46 -14.01 -8.29 -16.37
N GLN A 47 -15.34 -8.30 -16.27
CA GLN A 47 -16.17 -9.26 -17.00
C GLN A 47 -15.98 -9.21 -18.53
N SER A 48 -15.48 -8.09 -19.06
CA SER A 48 -15.19 -7.90 -20.49
C SER A 48 -14.17 -6.78 -20.72
N GLU A 49 -13.50 -6.78 -21.87
CA GLU A 49 -12.57 -5.73 -22.30
C GLU A 49 -13.20 -4.34 -22.32
N SER A 50 -14.49 -4.24 -22.70
CA SER A 50 -15.22 -2.96 -22.67
C SER A 50 -15.34 -2.41 -21.25
N LYS A 51 -15.56 -3.28 -20.25
CA LYS A 51 -15.61 -2.87 -18.84
C LYS A 51 -14.21 -2.51 -18.32
N ALA A 52 -13.19 -3.28 -18.70
CA ALA A 52 -11.80 -2.97 -18.38
C ALA A 52 -11.38 -1.60 -18.94
N ARG A 53 -11.71 -1.34 -20.21
CA ARG A 53 -11.45 -0.06 -20.89
C ARG A 53 -12.10 1.12 -20.17
N LYS A 54 -13.38 1.01 -19.80
CA LYS A 54 -14.09 2.06 -19.05
C LYS A 54 -13.42 2.36 -17.69
N ASN A 55 -12.98 1.32 -16.98
CA ASN A 55 -12.30 1.48 -15.70
C ASN A 55 -10.95 2.19 -15.86
N MET A 56 -10.14 1.81 -16.86
CA MET A 56 -8.86 2.48 -17.16
C MET A 56 -9.05 3.96 -17.50
N ILE A 57 -10.03 4.29 -18.34
CA ILE A 57 -10.36 5.68 -18.70
C ILE A 57 -10.79 6.48 -17.45
N SER A 58 -11.64 5.89 -16.60
CA SER A 58 -12.11 6.54 -15.38
C SER A 58 -10.96 6.85 -14.42
N TYR A 59 -10.05 5.89 -14.23
CA TYR A 59 -8.85 6.10 -13.42
C TYR A 59 -7.99 7.24 -13.97
N LEU A 60 -7.68 7.22 -15.27
CA LEU A 60 -6.85 8.24 -15.92
C LEU A 60 -7.50 9.63 -15.86
N LYS A 61 -8.83 9.71 -15.99
CA LYS A 61 -9.56 10.97 -15.80
C LYS A 61 -9.39 11.51 -14.37
N ASN A 62 -9.51 10.64 -13.36
CA ASN A 62 -9.53 11.06 -11.96
C ASN A 62 -8.14 11.37 -11.40
N THR A 63 -7.10 10.68 -11.87
CA THR A 63 -5.72 10.81 -11.35
C THR A 63 -4.90 11.83 -12.11
N GLU A 64 -5.09 11.92 -13.44
CA GLU A 64 -4.23 12.72 -14.32
C GLU A 64 -5.02 13.81 -15.07
N GLY A 65 -6.34 13.91 -14.84
CA GLY A 65 -7.18 14.94 -15.46
C GLY A 65 -7.44 14.74 -16.96
N TYR A 66 -7.23 13.54 -17.51
CA TYR A 66 -7.48 13.30 -18.94
C TYR A 66 -8.95 13.57 -19.32
N LYS A 67 -9.14 14.29 -20.42
CA LYS A 67 -10.48 14.54 -20.99
C LYS A 67 -11.03 13.27 -21.65
N MET A 68 -12.34 13.03 -21.51
CA MET A 68 -13.02 11.88 -22.15
C MET A 68 -12.83 11.85 -23.68
N GLU A 69 -12.76 13.03 -24.31
CA GLU A 69 -12.55 13.20 -25.75
C GLU A 69 -11.28 12.52 -26.25
N PHE A 70 -10.21 12.49 -25.43
CA PHE A 70 -8.95 11.85 -25.79
C PHE A 70 -9.09 10.34 -26.02
N PHE A 71 -10.05 9.69 -25.37
CA PHE A 71 -10.26 8.24 -25.46
C PHE A 71 -11.35 7.84 -26.45
N LYS A 72 -12.03 8.81 -27.09
CA LYS A 72 -13.01 8.50 -28.14
C LYS A 72 -12.30 7.79 -29.30
N GLY A 73 -12.89 6.69 -29.76
CA GLY A 73 -12.33 5.85 -30.83
C GLY A 73 -11.11 4.98 -30.45
N LYS A 74 -10.46 5.19 -29.29
CA LYS A 74 -9.28 4.38 -28.90
C LYS A 74 -9.65 2.97 -28.45
N THR A 75 -8.95 1.94 -28.90
CA THR A 75 -9.19 0.55 -28.49
C THR A 75 -8.63 0.26 -27.10
N TYR A 76 -8.92 -0.94 -26.57
CA TYR A 76 -8.34 -1.41 -25.31
C TYR A 76 -6.80 -1.41 -25.37
N ASP A 77 -6.23 -1.98 -26.42
CA ASP A 77 -4.77 -2.10 -26.61
C ASP A 77 -4.05 -0.76 -26.71
N GLN A 78 -4.73 0.27 -27.22
CA GLN A 78 -4.18 1.63 -27.29
C GLN A 78 -4.22 2.36 -25.94
N ILE A 79 -5.16 2.01 -25.06
CA ILE A 79 -5.35 2.64 -23.75
C ILE A 79 -4.50 1.95 -22.67
N LEU A 80 -4.36 0.63 -22.76
CA LEU A 80 -3.61 -0.19 -21.82
C LEU A 80 -2.20 0.35 -21.51
N PRO A 81 -1.33 0.65 -22.49
CA PRO A 81 0.02 1.14 -22.20
C PRO A 81 0.02 2.50 -21.50
N ILE A 82 -0.94 3.38 -21.83
CA ILE A 82 -1.10 4.69 -21.18
C ILE A 82 -1.48 4.51 -19.71
N PHE A 83 -2.46 3.63 -19.47
CA PHE A 83 -2.89 3.29 -18.12
C PHE A 83 -1.74 2.71 -17.30
N GLN A 84 -1.00 1.74 -17.85
CA GLN A 84 0.08 1.06 -17.15
C GLN A 84 1.20 2.02 -16.77
N ALA A 85 1.65 2.87 -17.71
CA ALA A 85 2.69 3.87 -17.43
C ALA A 85 2.29 4.83 -16.28
N ARG A 86 1.04 5.28 -16.25
CA ARG A 86 0.53 6.17 -15.18
C ARG A 86 0.32 5.44 -13.87
N PHE A 87 -0.21 4.22 -13.93
CA PHE A 87 -0.41 3.39 -12.76
C PHE A 87 0.92 3.07 -12.07
N ASP A 88 1.94 2.69 -12.84
CA ASP A 88 3.27 2.35 -12.32
C ASP A 88 3.97 3.59 -11.74
N ALA A 89 3.86 4.75 -12.39
CA ALA A 89 4.38 6.02 -11.87
C ALA A 89 3.72 6.42 -10.53
N ASN A 90 2.38 6.34 -10.46
CA ASN A 90 1.63 6.66 -9.24
C ASN A 90 1.94 5.67 -8.12
N THR A 91 2.07 4.39 -8.44
CA THR A 91 2.45 3.36 -7.48
C THR A 91 3.85 3.61 -6.93
N LYS A 92 4.81 3.92 -7.81
CA LYS A 92 6.18 4.27 -7.40
C LYS A 92 6.23 5.52 -6.52
N PHE A 93 5.44 6.55 -6.85
CA PHE A 93 5.33 7.75 -6.03
C PHE A 93 4.78 7.45 -4.63
N LEU A 94 3.69 6.68 -4.54
CA LEU A 94 3.09 6.28 -3.27
C LEU A 94 4.03 5.45 -2.39
N PHE A 95 4.76 4.50 -2.97
CA PHE A 95 5.75 3.73 -2.22
C PHE A 95 6.90 4.61 -1.72
N LYS A 96 7.36 5.55 -2.54
CA LYS A 96 8.40 6.50 -2.14
C LYS A 96 7.96 7.37 -0.96
N THR A 97 6.76 7.93 -1.01
CA THR A 97 6.22 8.72 0.11
C THR A 97 6.04 7.90 1.38
N ARG A 98 5.70 6.61 1.25
CA ARG A 98 5.56 5.72 2.40
C ARG A 98 6.90 5.40 3.05
N GLU A 99 7.92 5.09 2.25
CA GLU A 99 9.27 4.83 2.76
C GLU A 99 9.89 6.07 3.42
N GLU A 100 9.63 7.26 2.86
CA GLU A 100 10.06 8.54 3.46
C GLU A 100 9.37 8.78 4.81
N MET A 101 8.05 8.56 4.93
CA MET A 101 7.35 8.67 6.21
C MET A 101 7.80 7.63 7.25
N GLU A 102 8.04 6.38 6.82
CA GLU A 102 8.55 5.33 7.73
C GLU A 102 9.94 5.69 8.28
N LYS A 103 10.81 6.31 7.47
CA LYS A 103 12.11 6.82 7.94
C LYS A 103 11.98 8.01 8.90
N GLU A 104 11.07 8.94 8.61
CA GLU A 104 10.79 10.07 9.51
C GLU A 104 10.28 9.58 10.87
N ASP A 105 9.37 8.61 10.89
CA ASP A 105 8.87 7.98 12.11
C ASP A 105 9.99 7.26 12.90
N GLU A 106 10.89 6.54 12.21
CA GLU A 106 12.06 5.89 12.83
C GLU A 106 13.02 6.91 13.46
N GLU A 107 13.28 8.04 12.79
CA GLU A 107 14.10 9.13 13.33
C GLU A 107 13.45 9.81 14.55
N ILE A 108 12.13 10.02 14.52
CA ILE A 108 11.37 10.54 15.67
C ILE A 108 11.48 9.57 16.85
N ILE A 109 11.22 8.28 16.64
CA ILE A 109 11.32 7.25 17.69
C ILE A 109 12.75 7.20 18.27
N LYS A 110 13.76 7.27 17.41
CA LYS A 110 15.17 7.28 17.84
C LYS A 110 15.48 8.52 18.70
N SER A 111 15.04 9.70 18.29
CA SER A 111 15.27 10.94 19.05
C SER A 111 14.59 10.94 20.44
N ILE A 112 13.40 10.34 20.55
CA ILE A 112 12.69 10.18 21.84
C ILE A 112 13.48 9.26 22.79
N ASN A 113 14.04 8.17 22.28
CA ASN A 113 14.80 7.21 23.08
C ASN A 113 16.24 7.66 23.42
N GLU A 114 16.77 8.67 22.72
CA GLU A 114 18.09 9.27 22.98
C GLU A 114 18.06 10.48 23.91
N THR A 115 16.86 10.94 24.34
CA THR A 115 16.72 12.03 25.32
C THR A 115 16.81 11.46 26.76
N PRO A 116 17.67 12.01 27.65
CA PRO A 116 17.95 11.43 28.98
C PRO A 116 16.77 11.31 29.95
#